data_AF-A0A0A3WZP7-F1
#
_entry.id   AF-A0A0A3WZP7-F1
#
_cell.length_a   1.000
_cell.length_b   1.000
_cell.length_c   1.000
_cell.angle_alpha   90.00
_cell.angle_beta   90.00
_cell.angle_gamma   90.00
#
_symmetry.space_group_name_H-M   'P 1'
#
loop_
_entity.id
_entity.type
_entity.pdbx_description
1 polymer ?
#
loop_
_entity_poly.entity_id
_entity_poly.type
_entity_poly.pdbx_seq_one_letter_code
_entity_poly.pdbx_strand_id
1 'polypeptide(L)'
;MQFPWLILVPRVPGITELYELSQADQEQFLRESSWLSSQLARVFRADKMNVAALGNMVPQLHFHHVVRYQNDVAWPKPVWGTPAVPYSSEVLAHMRQTLMLALRGQGDMPFDWRMD
;
A
#
# COMPACT_ATOMS: atom_id res chain seq x y z
N MET A 1 10.76 -8.52 -9.50
CA MET A 1 9.83 -7.53 -8.90
C MET A 1 10.68 -6.38 -8.36
N GLN A 2 10.35 -5.12 -8.68
CA GLN A 2 11.14 -3.99 -8.17
C GLN A 2 10.82 -3.65 -6.72
N PHE A 3 9.53 -3.50 -6.40
CA PHE A 3 9.06 -3.17 -5.04
C PHE A 3 7.70 -3.83 -4.78
N PRO A 4 7.46 -4.50 -3.65
CA PRO A 4 6.10 -4.73 -3.17
C PRO A 4 5.45 -3.38 -2.85
N TRP A 5 4.45 -3.00 -3.65
CA TRP A 5 3.84 -1.68 -3.62
C TRP A 5 2.32 -1.81 -3.71
N LEU A 6 1.63 -1.41 -2.64
CA LEU A 6 0.17 -1.33 -2.59
C LEU A 6 -0.28 0.13 -2.54
N ILE A 7 -1.52 0.36 -2.96
CA ILE A 7 -2.16 1.67 -2.88
C ILE A 7 -3.46 1.51 -2.10
N LEU A 8 -3.62 2.30 -1.03
CA LEU A 8 -4.88 2.40 -0.29
C LEU A 8 -5.66 3.61 -0.79
N VAL A 9 -6.89 3.38 -1.25
CA VAL A 9 -7.79 4.40 -1.81
C VAL A 9 -9.06 4.45 -0.97
N PRO A 10 -9.29 5.53 -0.19
CA PRO A 10 -10.55 5.72 0.52
C PRO A 10 -11.72 5.73 -0.47
N ARG A 11 -12.78 4.96 -0.17
CA ARG A 11 -14.00 4.90 -1.01
C ARG A 11 -14.94 6.07 -0.72
N VAL A 12 -14.41 7.29 -0.76
CA VAL A 12 -15.14 8.55 -0.54
C VAL A 12 -15.01 9.40 -1.82
N PRO A 13 -16.10 9.68 -2.54
CA PRO A 13 -16.04 10.45 -3.79
C PRO A 13 -15.54 11.87 -3.59
N GLY A 14 -14.79 12.39 -4.58
CA GLY A 14 -14.40 13.80 -4.64
C GLY A 14 -13.29 14.23 -3.68
N ILE A 15 -12.72 13.31 -2.90
CA ILE A 15 -11.63 13.58 -1.98
C ILE A 15 -10.30 13.53 -2.72
N THR A 16 -9.50 14.58 -2.52
CA THR A 16 -8.17 14.77 -3.07
C THR A 16 -7.08 14.78 -2.01
N GLU A 17 -7.41 15.22 -0.81
CA GLU A 17 -6.48 15.34 0.31
C GLU A 17 -7.01 14.66 1.58
N LEU A 18 -6.11 14.18 2.44
CA LEU A 18 -6.49 13.50 3.70
C LEU A 18 -7.34 14.41 4.60
N TYR A 19 -7.07 15.72 4.64
CA TYR A 19 -7.80 16.65 5.50
C TYR A 19 -9.24 16.91 5.04
N GLU A 20 -9.61 16.53 3.82
CA GLU A 20 -10.97 16.68 3.29
C GLU A 20 -11.90 15.53 3.76
N LEU A 21 -11.33 14.44 4.26
CA LEU A 21 -12.10 13.38 4.92
C LEU A 21 -12.70 13.87 6.24
N SER A 22 -13.83 13.29 6.63
CA SER A 22 -14.36 13.49 7.98
C SER A 22 -13.34 13.02 9.02
N GLN A 23 -13.40 13.55 10.25
CA GLN A 23 -12.50 13.10 11.31
C GLN A 23 -12.57 11.57 11.53
N ALA A 24 -13.78 11.01 11.52
CA ALA A 24 -13.98 9.57 11.67
C ALA A 24 -13.32 8.77 10.54
N ASP A 25 -13.39 9.26 9.29
CA ASP A 25 -12.76 8.64 8.14
C ASP A 25 -11.24 8.77 8.17
N GLN A 26 -10.70 9.90 8.64
CA GLN A 26 -9.25 10.08 8.84
C GLN A 26 -8.70 9.07 9.87
N GLU A 27 -9.41 8.90 10.98
CA GLU A 27 -9.05 7.92 12.03
C GLU A 27 -9.15 6.49 11.51
N GLN A 28 -10.21 6.15 10.77
CA GLN A 28 -10.35 4.85 10.11
C GLN A 28 -9.22 4.61 9.11
N PHE A 29 -8.93 5.59 8.25
CA PHE A 29 -7.85 5.53 7.29
C PHE A 29 -6.49 5.29 7.96
N LEU A 30 -6.22 5.98 9.07
CA LEU A 30 -4.97 5.78 9.82
C LEU A 30 -4.86 4.37 10.38
N ARG A 31 -5.95 3.80 10.91
CA ARG A 31 -5.98 2.40 11.38
C ARG A 31 -5.67 1.42 10.25
N GLU A 32 -6.34 1.59 9.11
CA GLU A 32 -6.17 0.77 7.91
C GLU A 32 -4.74 0.84 7.36
N SER A 33 -4.23 2.07 7.17
CA SER A 33 -2.89 2.35 6.66
C SER A 33 -1.81 1.76 7.58
N SER A 34 -1.96 1.91 8.89
CA SER A 34 -1.00 1.39 9.88
C SER A 34 -0.99 -0.13 9.91
N TRP A 35 -2.18 -0.75 9.94
CA TRP A 35 -2.30 -2.20 9.90
C TRP A 35 -1.72 -2.77 8.60
N LEU A 36 -2.08 -2.23 7.44
CA LEU A 36 -1.54 -2.64 6.15
C LEU A 36 -0.01 -2.56 6.13
N SER A 37 0.55 -1.44 6.59
CA SER A 37 2.01 -1.25 6.67
C SER A 37 2.68 -2.34 7.52
N SER A 38 2.09 -2.68 8.68
CA SER A 38 2.62 -3.72 9.57
C SER A 38 2.56 -5.12 8.92
N GLN A 39 1.48 -5.43 8.21
CA GLN A 39 1.32 -6.70 7.52
C GLN A 39 2.33 -6.86 6.38
N LEU A 40 2.48 -5.81 5.56
CA LEU A 40 3.45 -5.79 4.47
C LEU A 40 4.89 -5.89 5.00
N ALA A 41 5.23 -5.12 6.02
CA ALA A 41 6.56 -5.16 6.62
C ALA A 41 6.93 -6.56 7.11
N ARG A 42 5.99 -7.26 7.76
CA ARG A 42 6.20 -8.62 8.26
C ARG A 42 6.30 -9.65 7.14
N VAL A 43 5.36 -9.65 6.21
CA VAL A 43 5.26 -10.67 5.15
C VAL A 43 6.42 -10.58 4.17
N PHE A 44 6.84 -9.37 3.84
CA PHE A 44 7.94 -9.12 2.92
C PHE A 44 9.30 -8.94 3.61
N ARG A 45 9.35 -8.99 4.95
CA ARG A 45 10.57 -8.73 5.74
C ARG A 45 11.24 -7.41 5.33
N ALA A 46 10.45 -6.35 5.30
CA ALA A 46 10.89 -5.04 4.88
C ALA A 46 12.00 -4.50 5.80
N ASP A 47 13.04 -3.89 5.21
CA ASP A 47 13.98 -3.07 5.98
C ASP A 47 13.31 -1.76 6.41
N LYS A 48 12.43 -1.21 5.55
CA LYS A 48 11.68 0.02 5.83
C LYS A 48 10.37 0.06 5.04
N MET A 49 9.35 0.69 5.62
CA MET A 49 8.15 1.12 4.89
C MET A 49 8.27 2.58 4.46
N ASN A 50 7.87 2.88 3.22
CA ASN A 50 7.58 4.25 2.77
C ASN A 50 6.07 4.38 2.57
N VAL A 51 5.49 5.41 3.17
CA VAL A 51 4.05 5.71 3.09
C VAL A 51 3.89 7.17 2.68
N ALA A 52 3.13 7.44 1.62
CA ALA A 52 2.92 8.82 1.15
C ALA A 52 1.62 8.97 0.35
N ALA A 53 0.94 10.10 0.53
CA ALA A 53 0.03 10.68 -0.46
C ALA A 53 0.78 11.77 -1.23
N LEU A 54 0.68 11.75 -2.56
CA LEU A 54 1.30 12.74 -3.44
C LEU A 54 0.25 13.43 -4.32
N GLY A 55 -0.44 12.69 -5.17
CA GLY A 55 -1.63 13.21 -5.88
C GLY A 55 -1.40 14.21 -7.02
N ASN A 56 -0.16 14.66 -7.30
CA ASN A 56 0.12 15.72 -8.30
C ASN A 56 -0.54 15.53 -9.70
N MET A 57 -0.66 14.27 -10.16
CA MET A 57 -1.23 13.96 -11.50
C MET A 57 -2.59 13.25 -11.43
N VAL A 58 -2.85 12.49 -10.36
CA VAL A 58 -4.10 11.75 -10.15
C VAL A 58 -4.76 12.32 -8.91
N PRO A 59 -5.84 13.11 -9.07
CA PRO A 59 -6.39 13.90 -7.96
C PRO A 59 -7.16 13.06 -6.95
N GLN A 60 -7.64 11.86 -7.30
CA GLN A 60 -8.30 10.99 -6.32
C GLN A 60 -7.32 10.63 -5.19
N LEU A 61 -7.72 10.87 -3.94
CA LEU A 61 -6.88 10.56 -2.79
C LEU A 61 -6.44 9.10 -2.78
N HIS A 62 -5.13 8.90 -2.72
CA HIS A 62 -4.52 7.58 -2.64
C HIS A 62 -3.20 7.64 -1.89
N PHE A 63 -2.97 6.66 -1.03
CA PHE A 63 -1.72 6.51 -0.32
C PHE A 63 -0.95 5.32 -0.86
N HIS A 64 0.33 5.54 -1.13
CA HIS A 64 1.27 4.51 -1.50
C HIS A 64 1.82 3.84 -0.24
N HIS A 65 1.89 2.51 -0.23
CA HIS A 65 2.53 1.69 0.79
C HIS A 65 3.60 0.84 0.12
N VAL A 66 4.86 1.24 0.27
CA VAL A 66 5.99 0.63 -0.43
C VAL A 66 6.92 -0.06 0.56
N VAL A 67 7.16 -1.35 0.33
CA VAL A 67 8.21 -2.11 1.00
C VAL A 67 9.56 -1.76 0.39
N ARG A 68 10.52 -1.39 1.24
CA ARG A 68 11.88 -1.00 0.85
C ARG A 68 12.92 -1.96 1.43
N TYR A 69 14.02 -2.10 0.69
CA TYR A 69 15.19 -2.86 1.09
C TYR A 69 16.45 -2.02 0.88
N GLN A 70 17.47 -2.20 1.71
CA GLN A 70 18.74 -1.48 1.55
C GLN A 70 19.45 -1.77 0.23
N ASN A 71 19.12 -2.90 -0.41
CA ASN A 71 19.65 -3.32 -1.70
C ASN A 71 18.66 -3.13 -2.87
N ASP A 72 17.54 -2.42 -2.66
CA ASP A 72 16.61 -2.13 -3.75
C ASP A 72 17.18 -1.09 -4.73
N VAL A 73 16.69 -1.09 -5.96
CA VAL A 73 17.25 -0.29 -7.07
C VAL A 73 17.19 1.22 -6.85
N ALA A 74 16.39 1.67 -5.89
CA ALA A 74 16.20 3.09 -5.58
C ALA A 74 16.82 3.50 -4.24
N TRP A 75 17.31 2.58 -3.40
CA TRP A 75 17.79 2.93 -2.06
C TRP A 75 19.03 3.85 -2.11
N PRO A 76 19.12 4.90 -1.26
CA PRO A 76 18.15 5.36 -0.25
C PRO A 76 17.16 6.43 -0.76
N LYS A 77 17.10 6.64 -2.08
CA LYS A 77 16.20 7.63 -2.71
C LYS A 77 14.74 7.15 -2.70
N PRO A 78 13.78 8.08 -2.91
CA PRO A 78 12.38 7.71 -3.12
C PRO A 78 12.19 6.85 -4.38
N VAL A 79 11.16 6.00 -4.39
CA VAL A 79 10.87 5.13 -5.55
C VAL A 79 10.22 5.88 -6.73
N TRP A 80 9.50 6.97 -6.45
CA TRP A 80 8.81 7.74 -7.48
C TRP A 80 9.80 8.32 -8.50
N GLY A 81 9.51 8.13 -9.79
CA GLY A 81 10.41 8.48 -10.89
C GLY A 81 11.37 7.36 -11.32
N THR A 82 11.41 6.24 -10.59
CA THR A 82 12.11 5.03 -11.04
C THR A 82 11.30 4.35 -12.16
N PRO A 83 11.91 3.95 -13.29
CA PRO A 83 11.18 3.29 -14.40
C PRO A 83 10.44 2.03 -13.95
N ALA A 84 9.15 1.94 -14.25
CA ALA A 84 8.34 0.77 -13.88
C ALA A 84 8.69 -0.45 -14.75
N VAL A 85 8.78 -1.62 -14.11
CA VAL A 85 8.86 -2.92 -14.80
C VAL A 85 7.55 -3.67 -14.52
N PRO A 86 6.77 -4.00 -15.56
CA PRO A 86 5.54 -4.79 -15.41
C PRO A 86 5.81 -6.13 -14.73
N TYR A 87 4.85 -6.58 -13.94
CA TYR A 87 4.86 -7.94 -13.41
C TYR A 87 4.74 -8.96 -14.56
N SER A 88 5.53 -10.03 -14.50
CA SER A 88 5.18 -11.23 -15.26
C SER A 88 3.90 -11.85 -14.68
N SER A 89 3.22 -12.68 -15.46
CA SER A 89 2.04 -13.42 -15.01
C SER A 89 2.33 -14.27 -13.77
N GLU A 90 3.50 -14.92 -13.70
CA GLU A 90 3.88 -15.74 -12.55
C GLU A 90 4.08 -14.89 -11.30
N VAL A 91 4.82 -13.78 -11.41
CA VAL A 91 5.08 -12.90 -10.27
C VAL A 91 3.78 -12.25 -9.79
N LEU A 92 2.88 -11.86 -10.70
CA LEU A 92 1.58 -11.31 -10.34
C LEU A 92 0.71 -12.34 -9.60
N ALA A 93 0.68 -13.59 -10.07
CA ALA A 93 -0.05 -14.67 -9.40
C ALA A 93 0.51 -14.92 -7.99
N HIS A 94 1.83 -15.00 -7.85
CA HIS A 94 2.49 -15.18 -6.57
C HIS A 94 2.22 -14.01 -5.61
N MET A 95 2.31 -12.77 -6.08
CA MET A 95 2.01 -11.58 -5.27
C MET A 95 0.57 -11.58 -4.77
N ARG A 96 -0.40 -11.92 -5.63
CA ARG A 96 -1.80 -12.03 -5.23
C ARG A 96 -1.98 -13.09 -4.15
N GLN A 97 -1.41 -14.28 -4.32
CA GLN A 97 -1.50 -15.34 -3.32
C GLN A 97 -0.89 -14.93 -1.97
N THR A 98 0.31 -14.36 -2.00
CA THR A 98 1.02 -13.89 -0.81
C THR A 98 0.21 -12.83 -0.06
N LEU A 99 -0.35 -11.85 -0.78
CA LEU A 99 -1.18 -10.80 -0.18
C LEU A 99 -2.49 -11.37 0.38
N MET A 100 -3.12 -12.31 -0.33
CA MET A 100 -4.35 -12.95 0.15
C MET A 100 -4.13 -13.73 1.44
N LEU A 101 -3.02 -14.46 1.55
CA LEU A 101 -2.65 -15.16 2.78
C LEU A 101 -2.30 -14.17 3.90
N ALA A 102 -1.55 -13.12 3.59
CA ALA A 102 -1.15 -12.08 4.54
C ALA A 102 -2.34 -11.33 5.14
N LEU A 103 -3.33 -11.00 4.31
CA LEU A 103 -4.44 -10.13 4.68
C LEU A 103 -5.65 -10.92 5.20
N ARG A 104 -5.83 -12.20 4.81
CA ARG A 104 -6.93 -13.07 5.29
C ARG A 104 -6.52 -14.07 6.36
N GLY A 105 -5.28 -14.57 6.33
CA GLY A 105 -4.85 -15.78 7.04
C GLY A 105 -4.65 -15.66 8.55
N GLN A 106 -4.92 -14.50 9.16
CA GLN A 106 -4.66 -14.28 10.60
C GLN A 106 -5.87 -14.42 11.52
N GLY A 107 -7.07 -14.61 10.99
CA GLY A 107 -8.28 -14.47 11.81
C GLY A 107 -8.50 -12.99 12.13
N ASP A 108 -9.53 -12.43 11.51
CA ASP A 108 -9.97 -11.04 11.63
C ASP A 108 -9.01 -10.00 11.03
N MET A 109 -9.13 -9.82 9.71
CA MET A 109 -8.92 -8.49 9.14
C MET A 109 -9.85 -7.54 9.92
N PRO A 110 -9.32 -6.54 10.65
CA PRO A 110 -10.11 -5.76 11.59
C PRO A 110 -11.00 -4.72 10.88
N PHE A 111 -11.13 -4.81 9.56
CA PHE A 111 -11.82 -3.86 8.71
C PHE A 111 -12.72 -4.62 7.74
N ASP A 112 -13.86 -4.01 7.42
CA ASP A 112 -14.79 -4.50 6.40
C ASP A 112 -14.26 -4.15 4.99
N TRP A 113 -13.16 -4.80 4.59
CA TRP A 113 -12.70 -4.76 3.20
C TRP A 113 -13.36 -5.88 2.43
N ARG A 114 -14.10 -5.49 1.40
CA ARG A 114 -14.53 -6.42 0.36
C ARG A 114 -13.34 -6.71 -0.53
N MET A 115 -12.94 -7.98 -0.54
CA MET A 115 -11.87 -8.53 -1.36
C MET A 115 -12.51 -9.53 -2.33
N ASP A 116 -13.52 -9.07 -3.06
CA ASP A 116 -14.21 -9.77 -4.14
C ASP A 116 -13.38 -9.83 -5.43
#